data_AF-Q69K64-F1
#
_entry.id   AF-Q69K64-F1
#
_cell.length_a   1.000
_cell.length_b   1.000
_cell.length_c   1.000
_cell.angle_alpha   90.00
_cell.angle_beta   90.00
_cell.angle_gamma   90.00
#
_symmetry.space_group_name_H-M   'P 1'
#
loop_
_entity.id
_entity.type
_entity.pdbx_description
1 polymer ?
#
loop_
_entity_poly.entity_id
_entity_poly.type
_entity_poly.pdbx_seq_one_letter_code
_entity_poly.pdbx_strand_id
1 'polypeptide(L)'
;MALTSVEKKTAAEIVAMLDLQRHPDGGFYLETFRDPSISLPKSALPPRYKVDRSGSSAIYFLLPAGEIAKLHRIPCAETWHYYMGEPLTVFEVHDDGQIKMTVVGPDLRHGQRPQYTVPPNVWFGAFLTCDIESFTEDGSVFVKTPGRDPELHYSFVGVTCAPAFQFEDNEMATRETMKTLAPKAEAFINYLVPSD
;
A
#
# COMPACT_ATOMS: atom_id res chain seq x y z
N MET A 1 26.34 -14.96 22.25
CA MET A 1 26.60 -13.63 21.68
C MET A 1 25.25 -12.90 21.69
N ALA A 2 25.05 -11.94 22.59
CA ALA A 2 23.85 -11.13 22.57
C ALA A 2 23.90 -10.31 21.27
N LEU A 3 22.92 -10.48 20.39
CA LEU A 3 22.67 -9.52 19.32
C LEU A 3 22.49 -8.17 20.03
N THR A 4 23.47 -7.28 19.88
CA THR A 4 23.33 -5.86 20.23
C THR A 4 21.97 -5.42 19.72
N SER A 5 21.09 -4.91 20.59
CA SER A 5 19.83 -4.34 20.14
C SER A 5 20.17 -3.28 19.12
N VAL A 6 19.96 -3.58 17.84
CA VAL A 6 20.03 -2.56 16.80
C VAL A 6 18.95 -1.58 17.21
N GLU A 7 19.35 -0.36 17.58
CA GLU A 7 18.43 0.70 17.94
C GLU A 7 17.42 0.85 16.79
N LYS A 8 16.15 0.59 17.10
CA LYS A 8 15.09 0.62 16.10
C LYS A 8 14.87 2.08 15.72
N LYS A 9 15.12 2.41 14.44
CA LYS A 9 14.88 3.76 13.93
C LYS A 9 13.41 4.12 14.06
N THR A 10 13.11 5.37 14.41
CA THR A 10 11.74 5.90 14.36
C THR A 10 11.31 6.16 12.93
N ALA A 11 10.00 6.35 12.72
CA ALA A 11 9.46 6.77 11.44
C ALA A 11 10.08 8.11 10.99
N ALA A 12 10.14 9.12 11.88
CA ALA A 12 10.73 10.42 11.57
C ALA A 12 12.22 10.33 11.21
N GLU A 13 12.99 9.47 11.86
CA GLU A 13 14.40 9.25 11.52
C GLU A 13 14.54 8.71 10.09
N ILE A 14 13.72 7.73 9.69
CA ILE A 14 13.76 7.18 8.32
C ILE A 14 13.35 8.23 7.30
N VAL A 15 12.26 8.96 7.57
CA VAL A 15 11.76 10.05 6.72
C VAL A 15 12.86 11.10 6.50
N ALA A 16 13.54 11.52 7.56
CA ALA A 16 14.63 12.50 7.46
C ALA A 16 15.89 11.94 6.78
N MET A 17 16.30 10.71 7.09
CA MET A 17 17.50 10.09 6.54
C MET A 17 17.40 9.82 5.03
N LEU A 18 16.18 9.53 4.53
CA LEU A 18 15.92 9.23 3.13
C LEU A 18 15.22 10.37 2.38
N ASP A 19 15.01 11.53 3.02
CA ASP A 19 14.29 12.68 2.45
C ASP A 19 12.91 12.33 1.87
N LEU A 20 12.16 11.48 2.59
CA LEU A 20 10.83 11.05 2.15
C LEU A 20 9.83 12.22 2.24
N GLN A 21 9.00 12.36 1.22
CA GLN A 21 7.97 13.40 1.12
C GLN A 21 6.59 12.81 1.45
N ARG A 22 5.62 13.65 1.85
CA ARG A 22 4.23 13.17 2.06
C ARG A 22 3.65 12.62 0.75
N HIS A 23 3.10 11.42 0.82
CA HIS A 23 2.42 10.83 -0.33
C HIS A 23 0.94 11.27 -0.37
N PRO A 24 0.37 11.61 -1.55
CA PRO A 24 -1.03 12.04 -1.67
C PRO A 24 -2.05 11.03 -1.09
N ASP A 25 -1.71 9.74 -1.16
CA ASP A 25 -2.57 8.64 -0.70
C ASP A 25 -2.34 8.25 0.76
N GLY A 26 -1.45 8.96 1.47
CA GLY A 26 -1.08 8.73 2.88
C GLY A 26 0.31 8.11 3.03
N GLY A 27 0.93 8.30 4.20
CA GLY A 27 2.32 7.94 4.45
C GLY A 27 3.33 8.89 3.82
N PHE A 28 4.52 8.36 3.57
CA PHE A 28 5.67 9.06 3.01
C PHE A 28 6.33 8.25 1.91
N TYR A 29 6.92 8.90 0.91
CA TYR A 29 7.55 8.23 -0.21
C TYR A 29 8.72 9.00 -0.81
N LEU A 30 9.53 8.30 -1.59
CA LEU A 30 10.52 8.90 -2.49
C LEU A 30 10.66 8.02 -3.74
N GLU A 31 10.55 8.60 -4.94
CA GLU A 31 10.92 7.88 -6.17
C GLU A 31 12.44 7.77 -6.28
N THR A 32 12.93 6.54 -6.18
CA THR A 32 14.36 6.21 -6.17
C THR A 32 14.89 5.84 -7.55
N PHE A 33 13.99 5.40 -8.43
CA PHE A 33 14.32 4.96 -9.77
C PHE A 33 13.14 5.14 -10.70
N ARG A 34 13.43 5.62 -11.91
CA ARG A 34 12.56 5.57 -13.07
C ARG A 34 13.41 5.25 -14.27
N ASP A 35 13.05 4.20 -15.01
CA ASP A 35 13.83 3.71 -16.14
C ASP A 35 13.94 4.78 -17.24
N PRO A 36 15.14 5.33 -17.50
CA PRO A 36 15.33 6.36 -18.51
C PRO A 36 15.59 5.78 -19.91
N SER A 37 15.81 4.47 -20.02
CA SER A 37 16.27 3.81 -21.24
C SER A 37 15.13 3.39 -22.17
N ILE A 38 13.93 3.18 -21.61
CA ILE A 38 12.75 2.74 -22.33
C ILE A 38 11.63 3.75 -22.10
N SER A 39 11.08 4.27 -23.20
CA SER A 39 9.83 5.03 -23.21
C SER A 39 8.80 4.28 -24.06
N LEU A 40 7.67 3.95 -23.45
CA LEU A 40 6.53 3.26 -24.03
C LEU A 40 5.49 4.32 -24.40
N PRO A 41 5.27 4.59 -25.69
CA PRO A 41 4.25 5.54 -26.10
C PRO A 41 2.87 5.01 -25.73
N LYS A 42 1.96 5.89 -25.31
CA LYS A 42 0.56 5.55 -24.96
C LYS A 42 -0.12 4.74 -26.05
N SER A 43 0.17 5.02 -27.33
CA SER A 43 -0.37 4.28 -28.48
C SER A 43 0.02 2.81 -28.53
N ALA A 44 1.08 2.40 -27.83
CA ALA A 44 1.52 1.01 -27.69
C ALA A 44 1.06 0.37 -26.36
N LEU A 45 0.38 1.12 -25.50
CA LEU A 45 -0.12 0.65 -24.20
C LEU A 45 -1.62 0.31 -24.26
N PRO A 46 -2.11 -0.57 -23.38
CA PRO A 46 -3.55 -0.81 -23.23
C PRO A 46 -4.36 0.48 -23.00
N PRO A 47 -5.64 0.54 -23.38
CA PRO A 47 -6.44 1.77 -23.34
C PRO A 47 -6.58 2.45 -21.96
N ARG A 48 -6.32 1.72 -20.88
CA ARG A 48 -6.39 2.25 -19.50
C ARG A 48 -5.22 3.16 -19.14
N TYR A 49 -4.10 3.09 -19.87
CA TYR A 49 -2.98 4.00 -19.69
C TYR A 49 -3.30 5.35 -20.34
N LYS A 50 -3.24 6.44 -19.57
CA LYS A 50 -3.67 7.77 -20.03
C LYS A 50 -2.51 8.58 -20.61
N VAL A 51 -1.26 8.19 -20.32
CA VAL A 51 -0.02 8.85 -20.75
C VAL A 51 1.10 7.83 -21.06
N ASP A 52 2.15 8.29 -21.74
CA ASP A 52 3.38 7.52 -22.01
C ASP A 52 4.04 7.04 -20.71
N ARG A 53 4.79 5.94 -20.80
CA ARG A 53 5.41 5.30 -19.62
C ARG A 53 6.88 5.00 -19.80
N SER A 54 7.67 5.25 -18.74
CA SER A 54 8.97 4.60 -18.58
C SER A 54 8.81 3.09 -18.40
N GLY A 55 9.86 2.33 -18.72
CA GLY A 55 9.86 0.86 -18.58
C GLY A 55 9.51 0.37 -17.16
N SER A 56 9.98 1.06 -16.12
CA SER A 56 9.66 0.78 -14.72
C SER A 56 9.96 1.94 -13.79
N SER A 57 9.44 1.89 -12.56
CA SER A 57 9.77 2.82 -11.47
C SER A 57 9.86 2.07 -10.15
N ALA A 58 10.66 2.59 -9.21
CA ALA A 58 10.71 2.11 -7.84
C ALA A 58 10.72 3.26 -6.83
N ILE A 59 9.98 3.10 -5.75
CA ILE A 59 9.90 4.06 -4.66
C ILE A 59 10.26 3.41 -3.32
N TYR A 60 10.74 4.24 -2.40
CA TYR A 60 10.59 3.99 -0.97
C TYR A 60 9.19 4.42 -0.53
N PHE A 61 8.55 3.65 0.34
CA PHE A 61 7.27 3.98 0.96
C PHE A 61 7.29 3.63 2.46
N LEU A 62 6.90 4.59 3.30
CA LEU A 62 6.79 4.43 4.75
C LEU A 62 5.38 4.79 5.19
N LEU A 63 4.74 3.89 5.92
CA LEU A 63 3.42 4.09 6.49
C LEU A 63 3.50 4.06 8.03
N PRO A 64 3.26 5.18 8.74
CA PRO A 64 3.15 5.18 10.20
C PRO A 64 1.84 4.54 10.67
N ALA A 65 1.80 4.06 11.91
CA ALA A 65 0.59 3.55 12.53
C ALA A 65 -0.52 4.60 12.58
N GLY A 66 -1.74 4.18 12.28
CA GLY A 66 -2.91 5.06 12.20
C GLY A 66 -3.07 5.79 10.87
N GLU A 67 -2.05 5.79 10.00
CA GLU A 67 -2.19 6.20 8.60
C GLU A 67 -2.56 5.01 7.71
N ILE A 68 -3.06 5.31 6.51
CA ILE A 68 -3.44 4.33 5.49
C ILE A 68 -2.82 4.72 4.14
N ALA A 69 -2.60 3.75 3.28
CA ALA A 69 -2.61 3.98 1.84
C ALA A 69 -4.06 3.86 1.35
N LYS A 70 -4.64 4.97 0.92
CA LYS A 70 -6.04 5.06 0.49
C LYS A 70 -6.34 4.04 -0.61
N LEU A 71 -7.58 3.54 -0.61
CA LEU A 71 -8.05 2.60 -1.63
C LEU A 71 -8.08 3.26 -3.01
N HIS A 72 -7.35 2.69 -3.97
CA HIS A 72 -7.22 3.17 -5.34
C HIS A 72 -6.96 2.00 -6.30
N ARG A 73 -6.91 2.27 -7.61
CA ARG A 73 -6.41 1.29 -8.59
C ARG A 73 -5.55 1.97 -9.65
N ILE A 74 -4.64 1.18 -10.21
CA ILE A 74 -3.75 1.59 -11.29
C ILE A 74 -3.65 0.51 -12.37
N PRO A 75 -3.32 0.87 -13.62
CA PRO A 75 -3.30 -0.07 -14.73
C PRO A 75 -2.06 -0.97 -14.78
N CYS A 76 -0.98 -0.64 -14.07
CA CYS A 76 0.17 -1.52 -13.91
C CYS A 76 0.02 -2.43 -12.68
N ALA A 77 0.80 -3.51 -12.66
CA ALA A 77 0.99 -4.29 -11.44
C ALA A 77 1.91 -3.52 -10.48
N GLU A 78 1.66 -3.67 -9.18
CA GLU A 78 2.44 -3.02 -8.15
C GLU A 78 3.02 -4.04 -7.19
N THR A 79 4.35 -4.10 -7.11
CA THR A 79 5.05 -5.04 -6.25
C THR A 79 5.57 -4.35 -4.99
N TRP A 80 5.17 -4.87 -3.84
CA TRP A 80 5.54 -4.43 -2.51
C TRP A 80 6.67 -5.30 -1.97
N HIS A 81 7.67 -4.68 -1.36
CA HIS A 81 8.87 -5.32 -0.83
C HIS A 81 9.08 -4.90 0.63
N TYR A 82 8.93 -5.83 1.57
CA TYR A 82 9.16 -5.53 2.98
C TYR A 82 10.64 -5.22 3.27
N TYR A 83 10.91 -4.10 3.95
CA TYR A 83 12.26 -3.73 4.40
C TYR A 83 12.41 -3.78 5.92
N MET A 84 11.57 -3.07 6.67
CA MET A 84 11.62 -3.06 8.14
C MET A 84 10.34 -2.52 8.78
N GLY A 85 10.25 -2.61 10.10
CA GLY A 85 9.11 -2.16 10.88
C GLY A 85 8.14 -3.30 11.17
N GLU A 86 6.84 -3.00 11.09
CA GLU A 86 5.76 -3.94 11.28
C GLU A 86 5.22 -4.44 9.94
N PRO A 87 4.55 -5.61 9.92
CA PRO A 87 3.89 -6.08 8.71
C PRO A 87 2.74 -5.15 8.33
N LEU A 88 2.57 -4.89 7.04
CA LEU A 88 1.39 -4.21 6.49
C LEU A 88 0.43 -5.21 5.85
N THR A 89 -0.85 -4.88 5.84
CA THR A 89 -1.86 -5.64 5.10
C THR A 89 -2.22 -4.88 3.83
N VAL A 90 -2.01 -5.51 2.68
CA VAL A 90 -2.55 -5.06 1.39
C VAL A 90 -3.96 -5.63 1.26
N PHE A 91 -4.94 -4.74 1.22
CA PHE A 91 -6.35 -5.05 1.06
C PHE A 91 -6.75 -4.84 -0.40
N GLU A 92 -7.34 -5.84 -1.03
CA GLU A 92 -7.75 -5.86 -2.43
C GLU A 92 -9.26 -6.11 -2.56
N VAL A 93 -9.89 -5.42 -3.51
CA VAL A 93 -11.27 -5.65 -3.96
C VAL A 93 -11.26 -5.93 -5.47
N HIS A 94 -11.75 -7.11 -5.84
CA HIS A 94 -11.87 -7.54 -7.22
C HIS A 94 -13.20 -7.09 -7.84
N ASP A 95 -13.28 -7.06 -9.17
CA ASP A 95 -14.47 -6.62 -9.91
C ASP A 95 -15.70 -7.52 -9.70
N ASP A 96 -15.53 -8.73 -9.16
CA ASP A 96 -16.61 -9.63 -8.76
C ASP A 96 -17.05 -9.44 -7.29
N GLY A 97 -16.50 -8.44 -6.61
CA GLY A 97 -16.79 -8.11 -5.21
C GLY A 97 -16.03 -8.98 -4.20
N GLN A 98 -15.18 -9.92 -4.64
CA GLN A 98 -14.33 -10.69 -3.74
C GLN A 98 -13.25 -9.79 -3.14
N ILE A 99 -12.97 -10.01 -1.86
CA ILE A 99 -11.86 -9.37 -1.17
C ILE A 99 -10.69 -10.32 -1.00
N LYS A 100 -9.49 -9.76 -0.99
CA LYS A 100 -8.26 -10.47 -0.62
C LYS A 100 -7.44 -9.61 0.30
N MET A 101 -6.87 -10.21 1.33
CA MET A 101 -5.90 -9.55 2.21
C MET A 101 -4.60 -10.32 2.15
N THR A 102 -3.52 -9.61 1.86
CA THR A 102 -2.17 -10.19 1.89
C THR A 102 -1.31 -9.43 2.87
N VAL A 103 -0.71 -10.14 3.83
CA VAL A 103 0.20 -9.54 4.81
C VAL A 103 1.62 -9.50 4.25
N VAL A 104 2.13 -8.30 3.97
CA VAL A 104 3.50 -8.06 3.54
C VAL A 104 4.37 -7.87 4.79
N GLY A 105 5.31 -8.79 5.00
CA GLY A 105 6.12 -8.85 6.21
C GLY A 105 7.08 -10.04 6.24
N PRO A 106 7.97 -10.12 7.23
CA PRO A 106 9.07 -11.07 7.25
C PRO A 106 8.70 -12.45 7.83
N ASP A 107 7.56 -12.57 8.53
CA ASP A 107 7.22 -13.80 9.26
C ASP A 107 6.58 -14.87 8.37
N LEU A 108 7.43 -15.61 7.66
CA LEU A 108 7.03 -16.71 6.77
C LEU A 108 6.26 -17.81 7.49
N ARG A 109 6.50 -18.03 8.79
CA ARG A 109 5.83 -19.09 9.56
C ARG A 109 4.37 -18.75 9.83
N HIS A 110 4.05 -17.46 9.89
CA HIS A 110 2.69 -16.95 10.02
C HIS A 110 2.08 -16.50 8.68
N GLY A 111 2.62 -16.97 7.55
CA GLY A 111 2.05 -16.75 6.22
C GLY A 111 2.33 -15.38 5.61
N GLN A 112 3.11 -14.52 6.28
CA GLN A 112 3.51 -13.24 5.71
C GLN A 112 4.41 -13.45 4.49
N ARG A 113 4.40 -12.49 3.57
CA ARG A 113 5.22 -12.50 2.37
C ARG A 113 6.15 -11.28 2.35
N PRO A 114 7.48 -11.47 2.29
CA PRO A 114 8.40 -10.34 2.14
C PRO A 114 8.22 -9.60 0.81
N GLN A 115 7.58 -10.23 -0.17
CA GLN A 115 7.24 -9.64 -1.45
C GLN A 115 5.83 -10.05 -1.86
N TYR A 116 5.05 -9.11 -2.36
CA TYR A 116 3.73 -9.36 -2.91
C TYR A 116 3.43 -8.43 -4.08
N THR A 117 2.73 -8.92 -5.10
CA THR A 117 2.34 -8.12 -6.27
C THR A 117 0.83 -8.04 -6.37
N VAL A 118 0.31 -6.82 -6.34
CA VAL A 118 -1.09 -6.53 -6.68
C VAL A 118 -1.23 -6.59 -8.20
N PRO A 119 -2.21 -7.35 -8.74
CA PRO A 119 -2.43 -7.41 -10.18
C PRO A 119 -2.89 -6.07 -10.77
N PRO A 120 -2.68 -5.85 -12.08
CA PRO A 120 -3.20 -4.69 -12.79
C PRO A 120 -4.70 -4.46 -12.58
N ASN A 121 -5.10 -3.20 -12.35
CA ASN A 121 -6.49 -2.73 -12.26
C ASN A 121 -7.34 -3.35 -11.14
N VAL A 122 -6.73 -3.95 -10.12
CA VAL A 122 -7.40 -4.34 -8.88
C VAL A 122 -7.50 -3.11 -7.98
N TRP A 123 -8.63 -2.92 -7.29
CA TRP A 123 -8.72 -1.92 -6.22
C TRP A 123 -7.91 -2.39 -5.03
N PHE A 124 -6.97 -1.58 -4.55
CA PHE A 124 -6.20 -1.92 -3.37
C PHE A 124 -5.86 -0.70 -2.50
N GLY A 125 -5.65 -0.97 -1.22
CA GLY A 125 -5.15 -0.02 -0.24
C GLY A 125 -4.33 -0.77 0.80
N ALA A 126 -3.71 -0.05 1.73
CA ALA A 126 -2.89 -0.68 2.75
C ALA A 126 -3.01 0.00 4.11
N PHE A 127 -2.75 -0.77 5.16
CA PHE A 127 -2.70 -0.31 6.54
C PHE A 127 -1.72 -1.21 7.33
N LEU A 128 -1.24 -0.75 8.47
CA LEU A 128 -0.42 -1.61 9.33
C LEU A 128 -1.28 -2.75 9.86
N THR A 129 -0.82 -3.99 9.72
CA THR A 129 -1.60 -5.18 10.14
C THR A 129 -2.02 -5.09 11.60
N CYS A 130 -1.15 -4.53 12.44
CA CYS A 130 -1.37 -4.38 13.88
C CYS A 130 -2.24 -3.16 14.26
N ASP A 131 -2.66 -2.32 13.31
CA ASP A 131 -3.61 -1.22 13.56
C ASP A 131 -5.03 -1.73 13.78
N ILE A 132 -5.33 -2.96 13.33
CA ILE A 132 -6.62 -3.62 13.52
C ILE A 132 -6.43 -4.77 14.51
N GLU A 133 -7.06 -4.65 15.67
CA GLU A 133 -6.99 -5.64 16.75
C GLU A 133 -7.82 -6.88 16.40
N SER A 134 -9.03 -6.66 15.87
CA SER A 134 -9.94 -7.73 15.46
C SER A 134 -10.96 -7.24 14.44
N PHE A 135 -11.41 -8.14 13.58
CA PHE A 135 -12.51 -7.90 12.66
C PHE A 135 -13.27 -9.20 12.35
N THR A 136 -14.50 -9.08 11.86
CA THR A 136 -15.27 -10.20 11.31
C THR A 136 -15.49 -10.03 9.81
N GLU A 137 -15.66 -11.14 9.08
CA GLU A 137 -15.90 -11.12 7.63
C GLU A 137 -17.19 -10.40 7.23
N ASP A 138 -18.18 -10.36 8.12
CA ASP A 138 -19.45 -9.66 7.91
C ASP A 138 -19.39 -8.16 8.26
N GLY A 139 -18.24 -7.67 8.72
CA GLY A 139 -18.02 -6.28 9.11
C GLY A 139 -18.71 -5.86 10.42
N SER A 140 -19.38 -6.78 11.14
CA SER A 140 -20.03 -6.48 12.42
C SER A 140 -19.04 -6.11 13.53
N VAL A 141 -17.79 -6.57 13.41
CA VAL A 141 -16.68 -6.21 14.27
C VAL A 141 -15.57 -5.61 13.42
N PHE A 142 -15.08 -4.43 13.83
CA PHE A 142 -13.89 -3.81 13.28
C PHE A 142 -13.28 -2.92 14.38
N VAL A 143 -12.30 -3.46 15.09
CA VAL A 143 -11.70 -2.80 16.26
C VAL A 143 -10.30 -2.34 15.90
N LYS A 144 -10.07 -1.04 15.98
CA LYS A 144 -8.73 -0.45 15.84
C LYS A 144 -7.97 -0.62 17.14
N THR A 145 -6.70 -0.99 17.05
CA THR A 145 -5.78 -1.04 18.18
C THR A 145 -5.50 0.38 18.70
N PRO A 146 -5.84 0.71 19.97
CA PRO A 146 -5.63 2.05 20.51
C PRO A 146 -4.16 2.31 20.88
N GLY A 147 -3.78 3.59 20.96
CA GLY A 147 -2.53 4.01 21.59
C GLY A 147 -1.25 3.62 20.86
N ARG A 148 -1.31 3.36 19.55
CA ARG A 148 -0.13 3.07 18.73
C ARG A 148 0.62 4.36 18.42
N ASP A 149 1.86 4.45 18.88
CA ASP A 149 2.76 5.57 18.60
C ASP A 149 3.26 5.49 17.13
N PRO A 150 2.89 6.44 16.25
CA PRO A 150 3.30 6.42 14.84
C PRO A 150 4.82 6.57 14.65
N GLU A 151 5.56 7.08 15.65
CA GLU A 151 7.02 7.16 15.58
C GLU A 151 7.68 5.80 15.79
N LEU A 152 7.07 4.93 16.61
CA LEU A 152 7.62 3.62 16.97
C LEU A 152 7.03 2.47 16.14
N HIS A 153 5.81 2.67 15.64
CA HIS A 153 5.04 1.72 14.86
C HIS A 153 4.85 2.26 13.44
N TYR A 154 5.52 1.61 12.49
CA TYR A 154 5.45 1.93 11.06
C TYR A 154 5.78 0.68 10.25
N SER A 155 5.46 0.71 8.95
CA SER A 155 5.96 -0.25 7.97
C SER A 155 6.78 0.49 6.91
N PHE A 156 8.00 0.04 6.66
CA PHE A 156 8.86 0.56 5.60
C PHE A 156 9.04 -0.49 4.51
N VAL A 157 8.70 -0.10 3.29
CA VAL A 157 8.70 -0.99 2.12
C VAL A 157 9.24 -0.31 0.88
N GLY A 158 9.65 -1.12 -0.08
CA GLY A 158 9.85 -0.71 -1.46
C GLY A 158 8.60 -1.00 -2.26
N VAL A 159 8.32 -0.16 -3.27
CA VAL A 159 7.23 -0.41 -4.22
C VAL A 159 7.78 -0.26 -5.63
N THR A 160 7.48 -1.22 -6.52
CA THR A 160 7.95 -1.24 -7.91
C THR A 160 6.80 -1.44 -8.87
N CYS A 161 6.77 -0.65 -9.94
CA CYS A 161 5.77 -0.74 -11.01
C CYS A 161 6.44 -0.94 -12.37
N ALA A 162 5.89 -1.83 -13.18
CA ALA A 162 6.29 -2.05 -14.57
C ALA A 162 5.02 -2.27 -15.44
N PRO A 163 4.71 -1.38 -16.40
CA PRO A 163 5.39 -0.13 -16.70
C PRO A 163 5.35 0.86 -15.52
N ALA A 164 6.21 1.88 -15.55
CA ALA A 164 6.37 2.84 -14.47
C ALA A 164 5.05 3.48 -14.03
N PHE A 165 4.92 3.79 -12.74
CA PHE A 165 3.76 4.49 -12.19
C PHE A 165 3.66 5.91 -12.79
N GLN A 166 2.42 6.41 -12.97
CA GLN A 166 2.13 7.83 -13.18
C GLN A 166 0.80 8.18 -12.50
N PHE A 167 0.77 9.34 -11.85
CA PHE A 167 -0.39 9.81 -11.09
C PHE A 167 -1.64 10.01 -11.95
N GLU A 168 -1.50 10.36 -13.23
CA GLU A 168 -2.63 10.55 -14.14
C GLU A 168 -3.49 9.29 -14.27
N ASP A 169 -2.89 8.11 -14.12
CA ASP A 169 -3.62 6.84 -14.21
C ASP A 169 -4.24 6.41 -12.89
N ASN A 170 -3.90 7.08 -11.78
CA ASN A 170 -4.46 6.77 -10.48
C ASN A 170 -5.98 7.00 -10.48
N GLU A 171 -6.73 6.01 -10.03
CA GLU A 171 -8.17 6.09 -9.87
C GLU A 171 -8.50 5.89 -8.39
N MET A 172 -8.95 6.94 -7.73
CA MET A 172 -9.30 6.92 -6.31
C MET A 172 -10.68 6.32 -6.10
N ALA A 173 -10.81 5.49 -5.06
CA ALA A 173 -12.08 4.90 -4.70
C ALA A 173 -13.00 5.90 -3.98
N THR A 174 -14.31 5.76 -4.18
CA THR A 174 -15.33 6.40 -3.34
C THR A 174 -16.03 5.35 -2.49
N ARG A 175 -16.53 5.75 -1.31
CA ARG A 175 -17.29 4.85 -0.44
C ARG A 175 -18.51 4.27 -1.16
N GLU A 176 -19.22 5.08 -1.95
CA GLU A 176 -20.42 4.66 -2.67
C GLU A 176 -20.12 3.53 -3.67
N THR A 177 -19.14 3.73 -4.55
CA THR A 177 -18.77 2.74 -5.57
C THR A 177 -18.27 1.46 -4.91
N MET A 178 -17.44 1.58 -3.87
CA MET A 178 -16.86 0.41 -3.22
C MET A 178 -17.86 -0.38 -2.40
N LYS A 179 -18.80 0.27 -1.69
CA LYS A 179 -19.85 -0.44 -0.96
C LYS A 179 -20.83 -1.14 -1.90
N THR A 180 -21.03 -0.59 -3.10
CA THR A 180 -21.83 -1.25 -4.14
C THR A 180 -21.10 -2.49 -4.69
N LEU A 181 -19.80 -2.38 -4.92
CA LEU A 181 -18.97 -3.48 -5.45
C LEU A 181 -18.77 -4.61 -4.43
N ALA A 182 -18.44 -4.26 -3.18
CA ALA A 182 -18.11 -5.20 -2.12
C ALA A 182 -18.80 -4.83 -0.79
N PRO A 183 -20.13 -5.00 -0.68
CA PRO A 183 -20.89 -4.59 0.49
C PRO A 183 -20.45 -5.29 1.78
N LYS A 184 -19.95 -6.54 1.68
CA LYS A 184 -19.42 -7.29 2.83
C LYS A 184 -18.14 -6.69 3.41
N ALA A 185 -17.44 -5.85 2.66
CA ALA A 185 -16.21 -5.21 3.09
C ALA A 185 -16.42 -3.80 3.64
N GLU A 186 -17.66 -3.42 3.97
CA GLU A 186 -18.02 -2.04 4.33
C GLU A 186 -17.13 -1.45 5.43
N ALA A 187 -16.77 -2.22 6.46
CA ALA A 187 -15.91 -1.73 7.53
C ALA A 187 -14.50 -1.33 7.03
N PHE A 188 -13.88 -2.16 6.20
CA PHE A 188 -12.59 -1.86 5.56
C PHE A 188 -12.70 -0.71 4.56
N ILE A 189 -13.79 -0.65 3.79
CA ILE A 189 -14.04 0.46 2.85
C ILE A 189 -14.16 1.78 3.61
N ASN A 190 -14.91 1.82 4.72
CA ASN A 190 -15.03 3.02 5.55
C ASN A 190 -13.68 3.44 6.14
N TYR A 191 -12.81 2.47 6.44
CA TYR A 191 -11.48 2.73 6.99
C TYR A 191 -10.48 3.22 5.92
N LEU A 192 -10.43 2.57 4.76
CA LEU A 192 -9.47 2.85 3.68
C LEU A 192 -9.91 3.95 2.71
N VAL A 193 -11.18 4.36 2.77
CA VAL A 193 -11.71 5.53 2.07
C VAL A 193 -12.20 6.51 3.14
N PRO A 194 -11.34 7.44 3.61
CA PRO A 194 -11.75 8.48 4.54
C PRO A 194 -12.93 9.28 3.99
N SER A 195 -13.79 9.80 4.87
CA SER A 195 -14.76 10.81 4.45
C SER A 195 -14.04 12.10 4.09
N ASP A 196 -14.53 12.79 3.06
CA ASP A 196 -14.15 14.18 2.77
C ASP A 196 -14.40 15.11 3.96
#